data_AF-A0A829CZN8-F1
#
_entry.id   AF-A0A829CZN8-F1
#
_cell.length_a   1.000
_cell.length_b   1.000
_cell.length_c   1.000
_cell.angle_alpha   90.00
_cell.angle_beta   90.00
_cell.angle_gamma   90.00
#
_symmetry.space_group_name_H-M   'P 1'
#
loop_
_entity.id
_entity.type
_entity.pdbx_description
1 polymer ?
#
loop_
_entity_poly.entity_id
_entity_poly.type
_entity_poly.pdbx_seq_one_letter_code
_entity_poly.pdbx_strand_id
1 'polypeptide(L)' 'MKKNISIQASISKVWNALIDPEVIKLYLFGTQAISDWKEGSSIIFTGVWNGKEYKNLSQRKLNNATSYGA' A
#
# COMPACT_ATOMS: atom_id res chain seq x y z
N MET A 1 -0.62 4.61 19.49
CA MET A 1 0.69 5.19 19.85
C MET A 1 1.23 5.96 18.64
N LYS A 2 1.67 7.21 18.79
CA LYS A 2 2.25 7.98 17.67
C LYS A 2 3.74 7.65 17.52
N LYS A 3 4.24 7.62 16.27
CA LYS A 3 5.65 7.42 15.94
C LYS A 3 6.13 8.59 15.08
N ASN A 4 7.35 9.05 15.33
CA ASN A 4 8.00 10.11 14.58
C ASN A 4 9.46 9.71 14.36
N ILE A 5 9.99 10.00 13.17
CA ILE A 5 11.38 9.78 12.78
C ILE A 5 11.84 10.99 11.97
N SER A 6 13.04 11.50 12.26
CA SER A 6 13.64 12.60 11.51
C SER A 6 14.38 12.04 10.29
N ILE A 7 14.08 12.60 9.11
CA ILE A 7 14.70 12.21 7.83
C ILE A 7 15.25 13.47 7.18
N GLN A 8 16.55 13.49 6.88
CA GLN A 8 17.21 14.59 6.18
C GLN A 8 16.94 14.51 4.68
N ALA A 9 15.73 14.88 4.26
CA ALA A 9 15.32 14.93 2.87
C ALA A 9 14.29 16.05 2.64
N SER A 10 14.12 16.49 1.40
CA SER A 10 13.03 17.40 1.05
C SER A 10 11.68 16.71 1.19
N ILE A 11 10.65 17.48 1.53
CA ILE A 11 9.27 16.99 1.66
C ILE A 11 8.82 16.27 0.38
N SER A 12 9.14 16.83 -0.80
CA SER A 12 8.78 16.23 -2.09
C SER A 12 9.43 14.86 -2.30
N LYS A 13 10.67 14.66 -1.83
CA LYS A 13 11.35 13.37 -1.93
C LYS A 13 10.75 12.34 -0.98
N VAL A 14 10.39 12.76 0.23
CA VAL A 14 9.65 11.90 1.18
C VAL A 14 8.29 11.51 0.62
N TRP A 15 7.57 12.47 0.03
CA TRP A 15 6.28 12.20 -0.59
C TRP A 15 6.39 11.23 -1.77
N ASN A 16 7.32 11.48 -2.71
CA ASN A 16 7.56 10.59 -3.85
C ASN A 16 7.92 9.18 -3.37
N ALA A 17 8.74 9.03 -2.33
CA ALA A 17 9.04 7.71 -1.78
C ALA A 17 7.79 6.95 -1.30
N LEU A 18 6.73 7.65 -0.85
CA LEU A 18 5.50 7.01 -0.37
C LEU A 18 4.51 6.65 -1.48
N ILE A 19 4.60 7.28 -2.66
CA ILE A 19 3.59 7.16 -3.73
C ILE A 19 4.12 6.60 -5.05
N ASP A 20 5.43 6.53 -5.23
CA ASP A 20 6.03 6.04 -6.47
C ASP A 20 6.25 4.51 -6.38
N PRO A 21 5.56 3.69 -7.20
CA PRO A 21 5.70 2.24 -7.15
C PRO A 21 7.14 1.75 -7.34
N GLU A 22 7.95 2.45 -8.14
CA GLU A 22 9.34 2.05 -8.38
C GLU A 22 10.21 2.32 -7.15
N VAL A 23 9.94 3.40 -6.41
CA VAL A 23 10.64 3.70 -5.16
C VAL A 23 10.17 2.78 -4.04
N ILE A 24 8.87 2.53 -3.93
CA ILE A 24 8.26 1.60 -2.95
C ILE A 24 8.90 0.21 -3.06
N LYS A 25 9.10 -0.27 -4.28
CA LYS A 25 9.73 -1.55 -4.56
C LYS A 25 11.12 -1.69 -3.92
N LEU A 26 11.88 -0.61 -3.81
CA LEU A 26 13.24 -0.63 -3.25
C LEU A 26 13.26 -0.90 -1.74
N TYR A 27 12.32 -0.31 -0.98
CA TYR A 27 12.30 -0.44 0.48
C TYR A 27 11.24 -1.42 1.02
N LEU A 28 10.31 -1.87 0.17
CA LEU A 28 9.40 -2.99 0.44
C LEU A 28 9.82 -4.28 -0.29
N PHE A 29 11.12 -4.49 -0.49
CA PHE A 29 11.68 -5.79 -0.92
C PHE A 29 11.07 -6.36 -2.21
N GLY A 30 10.91 -5.54 -3.25
CA GLY A 30 10.35 -5.97 -4.52
C GLY A 30 8.82 -5.94 -4.60
N THR A 31 8.13 -5.54 -3.53
CA THR A 31 6.67 -5.40 -3.51
C THR A 31 6.20 -4.39 -4.56
N GLN A 32 5.15 -4.75 -5.28
CA GLN A 32 4.47 -3.89 -6.23
C GLN A 32 3.29 -3.20 -5.54
N ALA A 33 3.28 -1.87 -5.58
CA ALA A 33 2.17 -1.04 -5.12
C ALA A 33 1.33 -0.60 -6.31
N ILE A 34 0.05 -0.98 -6.34
CA ILE A 34 -0.87 -0.72 -7.45
C ILE A 34 -2.01 0.15 -6.91
N SER A 35 -2.13 1.36 -7.47
CA SER A 35 -3.15 2.35 -7.10
C SER A 35 -3.28 3.39 -8.23
N ASP A 36 -4.45 4.03 -8.31
CA ASP A 36 -4.64 5.20 -9.17
C ASP A 36 -4.06 6.48 -8.57
N TRP A 37 -3.61 6.42 -7.30
CA TRP A 37 -3.04 7.54 -6.54
C TRP A 37 -3.94 8.78 -6.48
N LYS A 38 -5.25 8.54 -6.39
CA LYS A 38 -6.28 9.57 -6.17
C LYS A 38 -6.90 9.39 -4.80
N GLU A 39 -7.52 10.44 -4.29
CA GLU A 39 -8.28 10.37 -3.05
C GLU A 39 -9.39 9.32 -3.16
N GLY A 40 -9.53 8.49 -2.13
CA GLY A 40 -10.50 7.39 -2.09
C GLY A 40 -10.08 6.11 -2.83
N SER A 41 -9.01 6.14 -3.63
CA SER A 41 -8.51 4.95 -4.32
C SER A 41 -8.02 3.87 -3.35
N SER A 42 -8.31 2.62 -3.69
CA SER A 42 -7.70 1.46 -3.03
C SER A 42 -6.23 1.34 -3.40
N ILE A 43 -5.42 0.80 -2.49
CA ILE A 43 -4.02 0.46 -2.78
C ILE A 43 -3.85 -1.05 -2.59
N ILE A 44 -3.21 -1.70 -3.56
CA ILE A 44 -2.91 -3.12 -3.50
C ILE A 44 -1.39 -3.29 -3.40
N PHE A 45 -0.94 -4.04 -2.40
CA PHE A 45 0.45 -4.47 -2.31
C PHE A 45 0.54 -5.95 -2.66
N THR A 46 1.39 -6.29 -3.62
CA THR A 46 1.53 -7.66 -4.11
C THR A 46 2.99 -8.01 -4.35
N GLY A 47 3.35 -9.29 -4.19
CA GLY A 47 4.73 -9.74 -4.38
C GLY A 47 4.93 -11.19 -4.00
N VAL A 48 6.19 -11.61 -3.89
CA VAL A 48 6.57 -12.96 -3.47
C VAL A 48 7.20 -12.88 -2.08
N TRP A 49 6.65 -13.63 -1.14
CA TRP A 49 7.18 -13.78 0.21
C TRP A 49 7.41 -15.25 0.51
N ASN A 50 8.64 -15.64 0.85
CA ASN A 50 9.04 -17.04 1.10
C ASN A 50 8.58 -18.01 -0.01
N GLY A 51 8.73 -17.60 -1.27
CA GLY A 51 8.35 -18.40 -2.45
C GLY A 51 6.84 -18.49 -2.70
N LYS A 52 6.01 -17.77 -1.94
CA LYS A 52 4.56 -17.72 -2.14
C LYS A 52 4.14 -16.32 -2.59
N GLU A 53 3.31 -16.25 -3.62
CA GLU A 53 2.66 -15.01 -4.01
C GLU A 53 1.69 -14.55 -2.91
N TYR A 54 1.69 -13.24 -2.65
CA TYR A 54 0.75 -12.61 -1.75
C TYR A 54 0.12 -11.39 -2.44
N LYS A 55 -1.12 -11.11 -2.08
CA LYS A 55 -1.84 -9.90 -2.48
C LYS A 55 -2.59 -9.36 -1.26
N ASN A 56 -2.20 -8.17 -0.81
CA ASN A 56 -2.85 -7.48 0.28
C ASN A 56 -3.66 -6.29 -0.27
N LEU A 57 -4.97 -6.34 -0.07
CA LEU A 57 -5.87 -5.23 -0.34
C LEU A 57 -5.87 -4.34 0.91
N SER A 58 -5.36 -3.11 0.81
CA SER A 58 -5.33 -2.18 1.95
C SER A 58 -6.72 -1.82 2.45
N GLN A 59 -7.76 -2.04 1.63
CA GLN A 59 -9.16 -2.04 2.05
C GLN A 59 -9.59 -3.46 2.44
N ARG A 60 -9.50 -3.77 3.75
CA ARG A 60 -10.46 -4.68 4.37
C ARG A 60 -11.85 -4.23 3.92
N LYS A 61 -12.62 -5.14 3.30
CA LYS A 61 -14.01 -4.93 2.86
C LYS A 61 -14.72 -3.95 3.79
N LEU A 62 -15.03 -2.75 3.31
CA LEU A 62 -16.16 -2.00 3.87
C LEU A 62 -17.37 -2.92 3.67
N ASN A 63 -17.86 -3.43 4.80
CA ASN A 63 -19.04 -4.27 5.03
C ASN A 63 -19.98 -4.41 3.83
N ASN A 64 -20.25 -5.66 3.41
CA ASN A 64 -21.55 -6.09 2.87
C ASN A 64 -21.55 -7.62 2.65
N ALA A 65 -21.87 -8.34 3.71
CA ALA A 65 -22.52 -9.65 3.66
C ALA A 65 -23.37 -9.78 4.93
N THR A 66 -24.33 -8.89 5.07
CA THR A 66 -25.52 -9.14 5.90
C THR A 66 -26.71 -8.85 5.02
N SER A 67 -27.58 -9.86 4.92
CA SER A 67 -28.87 -9.94 4.23
C SER A 67 -28.88 -9.65 2.73
N TYR A 68 -28.93 -10.71 1.91
CA TYR A 68 -29.99 -10.93 0.92
C TYR A 68 -30.01 -12.42 0.52
N GLY A 69 -31.13 -13.09 0.81
CA GLY A 69 -31.49 -14.35 0.12
C GLY A 69 -31.98 -15.47 1.02
N ALA A 70 -33.30 -15.49 1.24
CA ALA A 70 -34.17 -16.57 1.73
C ALA A 70 -34.10 -16.95 3.22
#